data_AF-A0A2R5GLJ6-F1
#
_entry.id   AF-A0A2R5GLJ6-F1
#
_cell.length_a   1.000
_cell.length_b   1.000
_cell.length_c   1.000
_cell.angle_alpha   90.00
_cell.angle_beta   90.00
_cell.angle_gamma   90.00
#
_symmetry.space_group_name_H-M   'P 1'
#
loop_
_entity.id
_entity.type
_entity.pdbx_description
1 polymer ?
#
loop_
_entity_poly.entity_id
_entity_poly.type
_entity_poly.pdbx_seq_one_letter_code
_entity_poly.pdbx_strand_id
1 'polypeptide(L)'
;MLLYLGNSVLLLSREHATSGRVLYNAANEFPVTYTTGGPAHLVSIIDHAEAHANGKQLLGLRMIMASGAMTSKATQERIRAFYANASFYEVYGSTEAGIISILDPTDFKGNEGSVGIEPSGVSMVRFVDPVSGEPVAGTLQAPGPAAEADSDATAEAVSGGEIERSIRAHSEAHLAPHLVPDVVLPLSETSWAKLPKTATRKIMRSRLRLHSL
;
A
#
# COMPACT_ATOMS: atom_id res chain seq x y z
N MET A 1 -9.51 -14.44 13.54
CA MET A 1 -10.56 -14.95 12.63
C MET A 1 -10.26 -16.35 12.08
N LEU A 2 -9.05 -16.64 11.57
CA LEU A 2 -8.75 -17.91 10.88
C LEU A 2 -8.93 -19.17 11.75
N LEU A 3 -8.41 -19.19 12.98
CA LEU A 3 -8.50 -20.36 13.88
C LEU A 3 -9.93 -20.67 14.33
N TYR A 4 -10.82 -19.67 14.36
CA TYR A 4 -12.20 -19.83 14.83
C TYR A 4 -13.00 -20.83 13.95
N LEU A 5 -12.62 -20.96 12.68
CA LEU A 5 -13.24 -21.90 11.73
C LEU A 5 -12.51 -23.25 11.68
N GLY A 6 -11.55 -23.51 12.58
CA GLY A 6 -10.77 -24.74 12.61
C GLY A 6 -9.67 -24.83 11.54
N ASN A 7 -9.28 -23.70 10.94
CA ASN A 7 -8.21 -23.69 9.93
C ASN A 7 -6.82 -23.87 10.55
N SER A 8 -5.89 -24.43 9.77
CA SER A 8 -4.46 -24.40 10.06
C SER A 8 -3.86 -23.05 9.67
N VAL A 9 -2.90 -22.56 10.46
CA VAL A 9 -2.19 -21.30 10.19
C VAL A 9 -0.70 -21.60 10.03
N LEU A 10 -0.15 -21.22 8.87
CA LEU A 10 1.30 -21.23 8.64
C LEU A 10 1.89 -19.94 9.21
N LEU A 11 2.78 -20.06 10.20
CA LEU A 11 3.47 -18.94 10.80
C LEU A 11 4.87 -18.81 10.19
N LEU A 12 5.18 -17.63 9.68
CA LEU A 12 6.51 -17.27 9.19
C LEU A 12 7.15 -16.32 10.19
N SER A 13 8.46 -16.46 10.43
CA SER A 13 9.18 -15.48 11.23
C SER A 13 9.25 -14.13 10.51
N ARG A 14 9.45 -13.06 11.27
CA ARG A 14 9.49 -11.67 10.76
C ARG A 14 10.46 -11.50 9.60
N GLU A 15 11.64 -12.11 9.68
CA GLU A 15 12.69 -12.01 8.65
C GLU A 15 12.30 -12.67 7.32
N HIS A 16 11.38 -13.64 7.36
CA HIS A 16 10.90 -14.40 6.22
C HIS A 16 9.62 -13.80 5.61
N ALA A 17 8.83 -13.09 6.42
CA ALA A 17 7.51 -12.58 6.03
C ALA A 17 7.55 -11.42 5.02
N THR A 18 8.72 -10.82 4.74
CA THR A 18 8.88 -9.71 3.77
C THR A 18 9.49 -10.16 2.45
N SER A 19 9.91 -11.43 2.32
CA SER A 19 10.59 -11.92 1.13
C SER A 19 9.61 -12.62 0.18
N GLY A 20 9.39 -12.03 -1.01
CA GLY A 20 8.58 -12.66 -2.07
C GLY A 20 9.02 -14.09 -2.40
N ARG A 21 10.32 -14.37 -2.36
CA ARG A 21 10.89 -15.73 -2.50
C ARG A 21 10.38 -16.68 -1.43
N VAL A 22 10.48 -16.29 -0.17
CA VAL A 22 10.12 -17.18 0.95
C VAL A 22 8.61 -17.41 0.96
N LEU A 23 7.83 -16.36 0.70
CA LEU A 23 6.37 -16.45 0.58
C LEU A 23 5.96 -17.37 -0.59
N TYR A 24 6.60 -17.24 -1.75
CA TYR A 24 6.35 -18.08 -2.92
C TYR A 24 6.67 -19.56 -2.64
N ASN A 25 7.82 -19.82 -2.02
CA ASN A 25 8.24 -21.18 -1.68
C ASN A 25 7.30 -21.80 -0.64
N ALA A 26 6.95 -21.05 0.41
CA ALA A 26 6.03 -21.50 1.44
C ALA A 26 4.65 -21.88 0.87
N ALA A 27 4.14 -21.11 -0.11
CA ALA A 27 2.88 -21.42 -0.77
C ALA A 27 2.94 -22.67 -1.69
N ASN A 28 4.13 -23.08 -2.14
CA ASN A 28 4.31 -24.32 -2.90
C ASN A 28 4.60 -25.54 -2.00
N GLU A 29 5.28 -25.34 -0.88
CA GLU A 29 5.68 -26.41 0.05
C GLU A 29 4.53 -26.85 0.96
N PHE A 30 3.69 -25.89 1.38
CA PHE A 30 2.57 -26.13 2.29
C PHE A 30 1.22 -25.96 1.55
N PRO A 31 0.14 -26.62 2.01
CA PRO A 31 -1.18 -26.53 1.39
C PRO A 31 -1.88 -25.20 1.73
N VAL A 32 -1.26 -24.07 1.41
CA VAL A 32 -1.79 -22.72 1.66
C VAL A 32 -2.92 -22.45 0.67
N THR A 33 -4.13 -22.23 1.19
CA THR A 33 -5.32 -21.92 0.37
C THR A 33 -5.80 -20.49 0.52
N TYR A 34 -5.23 -19.75 1.46
CA TYR A 34 -5.57 -18.36 1.77
C TYR A 34 -4.31 -17.58 2.12
N THR A 35 -4.18 -16.36 1.58
CA THR A 35 -3.13 -15.42 1.98
C THR A 35 -3.66 -13.99 2.03
N THR A 36 -3.02 -13.16 2.85
CA THR A 36 -3.36 -11.74 3.01
C THR A 36 -2.10 -10.91 3.12
N GLY A 37 -2.14 -9.67 2.61
CA GLY A 37 -1.01 -8.75 2.72
C GLY A 37 -1.27 -7.40 2.07
N GLY A 38 -0.30 -6.50 2.20
CA GLY A 38 -0.29 -5.28 1.39
C GLY A 38 -0.05 -5.57 -0.09
N PRO A 39 -0.41 -4.67 -1.00
CA PRO A 39 -0.18 -4.83 -2.44
C PRO A 39 1.30 -5.10 -2.76
N ALA A 40 2.23 -4.43 -2.07
CA ALA A 40 3.66 -4.67 -2.22
C ALA A 40 4.09 -6.11 -1.87
N HIS A 41 3.49 -6.72 -0.85
CA HIS A 41 3.78 -8.13 -0.51
C HIS A 41 3.30 -9.07 -1.62
N LEU A 42 2.07 -8.87 -2.12
CA LEU A 42 1.51 -9.69 -3.19
C LEU A 42 2.33 -9.55 -4.48
N VAL A 43 2.73 -8.32 -4.82
CA VAL A 43 3.58 -8.02 -5.98
C VAL A 43 4.96 -8.66 -5.85
N SER A 44 5.58 -8.64 -4.68
CA SER A 44 6.91 -9.25 -4.47
C SER A 44 6.91 -10.77 -4.75
N ILE A 45 5.79 -11.46 -4.49
CA ILE A 45 5.63 -12.89 -4.81
C ILE A 45 5.59 -13.09 -6.33
N ILE A 46 4.84 -12.24 -7.03
CA ILE A 46 4.71 -12.25 -8.50
C ILE A 46 6.07 -11.96 -9.13
N ASP A 47 6.76 -10.91 -8.69
CA ASP A 47 8.10 -10.53 -9.16
C ASP A 47 9.08 -11.69 -8.99
N HIS A 48 9.05 -12.38 -7.84
CA HIS A 48 9.89 -13.55 -7.63
C HIS A 48 9.56 -14.68 -8.61
N ALA A 49 8.27 -14.99 -8.79
CA ALA A 49 7.83 -16.07 -9.67
C ALA A 49 8.20 -15.80 -11.14
N GLU A 50 8.01 -14.57 -11.61
CA GLU A 50 8.38 -14.14 -12.97
C GLU A 50 9.90 -14.25 -13.17
N ALA A 51 10.71 -13.81 -12.20
CA ALA A 51 12.16 -13.80 -12.33
C ALA A 51 12.84 -15.18 -12.13
N HIS A 52 12.27 -16.06 -11.29
CA HIS A 52 12.98 -17.29 -10.84
C HIS A 52 12.20 -18.58 -11.02
N ALA A 53 10.91 -18.52 -11.35
CA ALA A 53 10.04 -19.69 -11.48
C ALA A 53 9.27 -19.71 -12.81
N ASN A 54 9.77 -19.03 -13.84
CA ASN A 54 9.14 -18.92 -15.16
C ASN A 54 7.66 -18.48 -15.10
N GLY A 55 7.31 -17.63 -14.14
CA GLY A 55 5.93 -17.16 -13.94
C GLY A 55 4.97 -18.25 -13.44
N LYS A 56 5.47 -19.37 -12.89
CA LYS A 56 4.62 -20.45 -12.39
C LYS A 56 3.68 -19.94 -11.29
N GLN A 57 2.38 -20.06 -11.56
CA GLN A 57 1.31 -19.60 -10.68
C GLN A 57 1.14 -20.46 -9.43
N LEU A 58 0.60 -19.85 -8.37
CA LEU A 58 0.31 -20.50 -7.08
C LEU A 58 -1.11 -21.07 -7.04
N LEU A 59 -1.36 -22.13 -7.82
CA LEU A 59 -2.68 -22.74 -8.00
C LEU A 59 -3.29 -23.41 -6.73
N GLY A 60 -2.54 -23.48 -5.64
CA GLY A 60 -3.06 -23.91 -4.33
C GLY A 60 -3.92 -22.85 -3.64
N LEU A 61 -3.64 -21.56 -3.91
CA LEU A 61 -4.36 -20.43 -3.31
C LEU A 61 -5.76 -20.30 -3.90
N ARG A 62 -6.77 -20.14 -3.05
CA ARG A 62 -8.18 -20.00 -3.43
C ARG A 62 -8.75 -18.63 -3.08
N MET A 63 -8.15 -17.94 -2.13
CA MET A 63 -8.58 -16.62 -1.67
C MET A 63 -7.36 -15.75 -1.34
N ILE A 64 -7.41 -14.49 -1.78
CA ILE A 64 -6.36 -13.49 -1.56
C ILE A 64 -7.02 -12.19 -1.08
N MET A 65 -6.48 -11.63 0.00
CA MET A 65 -6.90 -10.33 0.51
C MET A 65 -5.76 -9.31 0.40
N ALA A 66 -6.00 -8.21 -0.32
CA ALA A 66 -5.14 -7.03 -0.28
C ALA A 66 -5.68 -6.04 0.76
N SER A 67 -4.81 -5.54 1.64
CA SER A 67 -5.20 -4.59 2.69
C SER A 67 -4.04 -3.67 3.11
N GLY A 68 -4.36 -2.56 3.76
CA GLY A 68 -3.36 -1.68 4.39
C GLY A 68 -2.67 -0.68 3.45
N ALA A 69 -2.83 -0.84 2.14
CA ALA A 69 -2.48 0.16 1.14
C ALA A 69 -3.33 -0.03 -0.12
N MET A 70 -3.45 1.02 -0.92
CA MET A 70 -4.24 1.01 -2.14
C MET A 70 -3.60 0.13 -3.22
N THR A 71 -4.40 -0.73 -3.85
CA THR A 71 -4.01 -1.43 -5.06
C THR A 71 -4.44 -0.62 -6.30
N SER A 72 -3.48 -0.15 -7.11
CA SER A 72 -3.79 0.50 -8.40
C SER A 72 -4.54 -0.45 -9.34
N LYS A 73 -5.33 0.05 -10.30
CA LYS A 73 -6.03 -0.80 -11.29
C LYS A 73 -5.08 -1.79 -11.97
N ALA A 74 -3.92 -1.31 -12.44
CA ALA A 74 -2.91 -2.15 -13.08
C ALA A 74 -2.36 -3.22 -12.12
N THR A 75 -2.15 -2.88 -10.85
CA THR A 75 -1.71 -3.84 -9.83
C THR A 75 -2.78 -4.88 -9.53
N GLN A 76 -4.06 -4.49 -9.45
CA GLN A 76 -5.18 -5.41 -9.25
C GLN A 76 -5.29 -6.40 -10.42
N GLU A 77 -5.17 -5.90 -11.66
CA GLU A 77 -5.17 -6.73 -12.86
C GLU A 77 -4.00 -7.72 -12.86
N ARG A 78 -2.79 -7.26 -12.50
CA ARG A 78 -1.60 -8.11 -12.39
C ARG A 78 -1.77 -9.21 -11.34
N ILE A 79 -2.29 -8.87 -10.16
CA ILE A 79 -2.58 -9.84 -9.09
C ILE A 79 -3.61 -10.86 -9.59
N ARG A 80 -4.76 -10.42 -10.13
CA ARG A 80 -5.80 -11.34 -10.62
C ARG A 80 -5.29 -12.25 -11.75
N ALA A 81 -4.44 -11.74 -12.63
CA ALA A 81 -3.87 -12.54 -13.72
C ALA A 81 -2.93 -13.63 -13.20
N PHE A 82 -2.08 -13.31 -12.21
CA PHE A 82 -1.15 -14.28 -11.62
C PHE A 82 -1.86 -15.33 -10.75
N TYR A 83 -2.90 -14.92 -10.02
CA TYR A 83 -3.67 -15.79 -9.14
C TYR A 83 -5.03 -16.16 -9.76
N ALA A 84 -5.03 -16.64 -11.00
CA ALA A 84 -6.23 -16.83 -11.81
C ALA A 84 -7.27 -17.79 -11.21
N ASN A 85 -6.85 -18.67 -10.30
CA ASN A 85 -7.71 -19.65 -9.63
C ASN A 85 -8.19 -19.19 -8.23
N ALA A 86 -7.81 -17.98 -7.81
CA ALA A 86 -8.15 -17.43 -6.50
C ALA A 86 -9.13 -16.26 -6.61
N SER A 87 -10.02 -16.15 -5.63
CA SER A 87 -10.84 -14.96 -5.43
C SER A 87 -10.00 -13.86 -4.78
N PHE A 88 -9.85 -12.73 -5.46
CA PHE A 88 -9.14 -11.56 -4.96
C PHE A 88 -10.13 -10.57 -4.33
N TYR A 89 -9.84 -10.11 -3.11
CA TYR A 89 -10.63 -9.14 -2.37
C TYR A 89 -9.76 -7.94 -2.01
N GLU A 90 -10.24 -6.72 -2.24
CA GLU A 90 -9.65 -5.51 -1.67
C GLU A 90 -10.35 -5.22 -0.34
N VAL A 91 -9.59 -5.05 0.74
CA VAL A 91 -10.13 -4.87 2.08
C VAL A 91 -9.60 -3.57 2.67
N TYR A 92 -10.51 -2.69 3.06
CA TYR A 92 -10.17 -1.47 3.80
C TYR A 92 -10.60 -1.59 5.26
N GLY A 93 -9.73 -1.08 6.12
CA GLY A 93 -9.91 -1.15 7.55
C GLY A 93 -8.91 -0.29 8.30
N SER A 94 -9.05 -0.29 9.62
CA SER A 94 -8.15 0.38 10.55
C SER A 94 -7.93 -0.51 11.77
N THR A 95 -6.94 -0.18 12.60
CA THR A 95 -6.76 -0.88 13.87
C THR A 95 -7.93 -0.63 14.82
N GLU A 96 -8.55 0.55 14.73
CA GLU A 96 -9.63 1.04 15.57
C GLU A 96 -10.99 0.39 15.26
N ALA A 97 -11.27 0.15 13.98
CA ALA A 97 -12.58 -0.36 13.52
C ALA A 97 -12.52 -1.77 12.93
N GLY A 98 -11.33 -2.37 12.82
CA GLY A 98 -11.15 -3.63 12.10
C GLY A 98 -11.44 -3.46 10.61
N ILE A 99 -12.19 -4.39 10.03
CA ILE A 99 -12.61 -4.33 8.62
C ILE A 99 -13.78 -3.36 8.51
N ILE A 100 -13.64 -2.35 7.65
CA ILE A 100 -14.65 -1.32 7.39
C ILE A 100 -15.41 -1.63 6.10
N SER A 101 -14.68 -1.97 5.03
CA SER A 101 -15.29 -2.28 3.73
C SER A 101 -14.51 -3.35 2.97
N ILE A 102 -15.21 -4.02 2.06
CA ILE A 102 -14.65 -5.06 1.20
C ILE A 102 -15.15 -4.82 -0.23
N LEU A 103 -14.23 -4.79 -1.19
CA LEU A 103 -14.55 -4.93 -2.61
C LEU A 103 -14.51 -6.41 -2.97
N ASP A 104 -15.69 -6.96 -3.22
CA ASP A 104 -15.87 -8.35 -3.63
C ASP A 104 -15.38 -8.55 -5.08
N PRO A 105 -14.80 -9.72 -5.41
CA PRO A 105 -14.39 -10.04 -6.78
C PRO A 105 -15.49 -9.89 -7.82
N THR A 106 -16.76 -10.11 -7.44
CA THR A 106 -17.92 -9.98 -8.32
C THR A 106 -18.25 -8.53 -8.66
N ASP A 107 -17.79 -7.57 -7.84
CA ASP A 107 -18.11 -6.15 -7.96
C ASP A 107 -16.97 -5.31 -8.57
N PHE A 108 -15.83 -5.89 -8.96
CA PHE A 108 -14.70 -5.10 -9.50
C PHE A 108 -15.04 -4.29 -10.73
N LYS A 109 -15.90 -4.81 -11.62
CA LYS A 109 -16.16 -4.19 -12.92
C LYS A 109 -16.90 -2.86 -12.73
N GLY A 110 -16.23 -1.74 -13.01
CA GLY A 110 -16.76 -0.40 -12.82
C GLY A 110 -16.48 0.20 -11.44
N ASN A 111 -15.80 -0.55 -10.56
CA ASN A 111 -15.42 -0.12 -9.21
C ASN A 111 -13.89 -0.18 -9.01
N GLU A 112 -13.09 -0.10 -10.08
CA GLU A 112 -11.64 -0.09 -9.96
C GLU A 112 -11.17 1.11 -9.13
N GLY A 113 -10.33 0.88 -8.11
CA GLY A 113 -9.88 1.90 -7.16
C GLY A 113 -10.86 2.18 -6.00
N SER A 114 -12.04 1.56 -5.99
CA SER A 114 -12.91 1.50 -4.82
C SER A 114 -12.35 0.53 -3.77
N VAL A 115 -12.81 0.68 -2.52
CA VAL A 115 -12.62 -0.31 -1.44
C VAL A 115 -13.91 -1.04 -1.09
N GLY A 116 -14.91 -0.95 -1.96
CA GLY A 116 -16.18 -1.66 -1.88
C GLY A 116 -17.12 -1.10 -0.81
N ILE A 117 -17.91 -1.99 -0.22
CA ILE A 117 -18.99 -1.65 0.73
C ILE A 117 -18.80 -2.36 2.06
N GLU A 118 -19.59 -1.98 3.04
CA GLU A 118 -19.54 -2.54 4.39
C GLU A 118 -19.97 -4.01 4.38
N PRO A 119 -19.17 -4.92 4.98
CA PRO A 119 -19.59 -6.30 5.12
C PRO A 119 -20.68 -6.44 6.19
N SER A 120 -21.40 -7.56 6.13
CA SER A 120 -22.42 -7.91 7.12
C SER A 120 -21.88 -7.82 8.55
N GLY A 121 -22.61 -7.10 9.41
CA GLY A 121 -22.25 -6.88 10.82
C GLY A 121 -21.43 -5.61 11.08
N VAL A 122 -21.01 -4.90 10.04
CA VAL A 122 -20.43 -3.55 10.16
C VAL A 122 -21.54 -2.51 9.97
N SER A 123 -21.52 -1.46 10.79
CA SER A 123 -22.47 -0.35 10.63
C SER A 123 -22.18 0.42 9.35
N MET A 124 -23.23 0.93 8.71
CA MET A 124 -23.13 1.74 7.49
C MET A 124 -22.12 2.89 7.67
N VAL A 125 -21.17 2.98 6.74
CA VAL A 125 -20.22 4.09 6.63
C VAL A 125 -21.00 5.32 6.18
N ARG A 126 -20.81 6.42 6.91
CA ARG A 126 -21.42 7.71 6.60
C ARG A 126 -20.34 8.71 6.26
N PHE A 127 -20.52 9.39 5.12
CA PHE A 127 -19.77 10.59 4.80
C PHE A 127 -20.49 11.76 5.44
N VAL A 128 -19.74 12.57 6.18
CA VAL A 128 -20.29 13.75 6.86
C VAL A 128 -19.48 14.98 6.47
N ASP A 129 -20.16 16.10 6.33
CA ASP A 129 -19.49 17.39 6.20
C ASP A 129 -18.71 17.68 7.50
N PRO A 130 -17.42 18.03 7.42
CA PRO A 130 -16.56 18.15 8.61
C PRO A 130 -16.89 19.36 9.49
N VAL A 131 -17.68 20.33 9.01
CA VAL A 131 -18.05 21.54 9.76
C VAL A 131 -19.40 21.36 10.44
N SER A 132 -20.38 20.88 9.70
CA SER A 132 -21.77 20.74 10.16
C SER A 132 -22.06 19.37 10.77
N GLY A 133 -21.30 18.33 10.41
CA GLY A 133 -21.58 16.93 10.80
C GLY A 133 -22.73 16.29 10.03
N GLU A 134 -23.34 17.00 9.08
CA GLU A 134 -24.48 16.52 8.31
C GLU A 134 -24.04 15.48 7.25
N PRO A 135 -24.90 14.47 6.95
CA PRO A 135 -24.59 13.49 5.93
C PRO A 135 -24.42 14.14 4.55
N VAL A 136 -23.38 13.72 3.82
CA VAL A 136 -23.12 14.09 2.43
C VAL A 136 -23.03 12.85 1.55
N ALA A 137 -23.28 13.00 0.25
CA ALA A 137 -23.03 11.93 -0.70
C ALA A 137 -21.53 11.73 -0.88
N GLY A 138 -21.08 10.49 -0.88
CA GLY A 138 -19.68 10.13 -1.07
C GLY A 138 -19.51 8.65 -1.33
N THR A 139 -18.32 8.29 -1.83
CA THR A 139 -17.92 6.89 -2.03
C THR A 139 -16.57 6.69 -1.37
N LEU A 140 -16.37 5.55 -0.71
CA LEU A 140 -15.08 5.25 -0.11
C LEU A 140 -14.16 4.79 -1.23
N GLN A 141 -13.25 5.67 -1.61
CA GLN A 141 -12.15 5.35 -2.49
C GLN A 141 -10.89 5.29 -1.64
N ALA A 142 -10.02 4.34 -1.94
CA ALA A 142 -8.66 4.44 -1.44
C ALA A 142 -8.05 5.75 -1.98
N PRO A 143 -7.30 6.52 -1.18
CA PRO A 143 -6.74 7.79 -1.63
C PRO A 143 -5.86 7.56 -2.86
N GLY A 144 -6.31 8.06 -4.02
CA GLY A 144 -5.57 8.02 -5.28
C GLY A 144 -4.21 8.74 -5.18
N PRO A 145 -3.28 8.52 -6.13
CA PRO A 145 -2.14 9.43 -6.27
C PRO A 145 -2.71 10.86 -6.37
N ALA A 146 -2.19 11.76 -5.54
CA ALA A 146 -2.70 13.13 -5.47
C ALA A 146 -2.75 13.75 -6.87
N ALA A 147 -3.89 14.34 -7.23
CA ALA A 147 -4.08 15.09 -8.47
C ALA A 147 -2.96 16.14 -8.66
N GLU A 148 -2.57 16.34 -9.93
CA GLU A 148 -1.46 17.17 -10.39
C GLU A 148 -1.32 18.48 -9.62
N ALA A 149 -0.18 18.64 -8.94
CA ALA A 149 0.25 19.92 -8.42
C ALA A 149 1.17 20.60 -9.46
N ASP A 150 0.86 21.86 -9.71
CA ASP A 150 1.58 22.81 -10.56
C ASP A 150 3.12 22.70 -10.43
N SER A 151 3.81 22.53 -11.57
CA SER A 151 5.19 22.02 -11.69
C SER A 151 6.32 22.99 -11.34
N ASP A 152 6.01 24.17 -10.81
CA ASP A 152 6.97 25.30 -10.78
C ASP A 152 7.84 25.40 -9.51
N ALA A 153 7.94 24.34 -8.70
CA ALA A 153 8.79 24.32 -7.50
C ALA A 153 9.79 23.16 -7.51
N THR A 154 10.69 23.13 -8.49
CA THR A 154 11.87 22.26 -8.44
C THR A 154 12.91 22.87 -7.52
N ALA A 155 13.06 22.29 -6.32
CA ALA A 155 14.23 22.54 -5.49
C ALA A 155 15.46 21.91 -6.17
N GLU A 156 16.48 22.70 -6.49
CA GLU A 156 17.75 22.18 -7.00
C GLU A 156 18.39 21.26 -5.95
N ALA A 157 18.46 19.98 -6.27
CA ALA A 157 19.14 18.98 -5.45
C ALA A 157 20.65 19.24 -5.49
N VAL A 158 21.25 19.45 -4.33
CA VAL A 158 22.72 19.51 -4.23
C VAL A 158 23.23 18.06 -4.21
N SER A 159 24.23 17.75 -5.04
CA SER A 159 24.98 16.49 -4.99
C SER A 159 25.50 16.28 -3.56
N GLY A 160 24.83 15.40 -2.81
CA GLY A 160 24.92 15.34 -1.35
C GLY A 160 25.38 14.00 -0.81
N GLY A 161 26.27 13.31 -1.52
CA GLY A 161 26.59 11.90 -1.23
C GLY A 161 27.07 11.61 0.21
N GLU A 162 27.67 12.57 0.93
CA GLU A 162 28.08 12.36 2.33
C GLU A 162 26.98 12.69 3.34
N ILE A 163 26.25 13.79 3.12
CA ILE A 163 25.12 14.20 3.98
C ILE A 163 23.98 13.20 3.87
N GLU A 164 23.65 12.76 2.66
CA GLU A 164 22.67 11.71 2.42
C GLU A 164 23.06 10.41 3.13
N ARG A 165 24.31 9.96 3.00
CA ARG A 165 24.80 8.78 3.71
C ARG A 165 24.71 8.92 5.22
N SER A 166 25.06 10.09 5.77
CA SER A 166 24.96 10.36 7.21
C SER A 166 23.51 10.32 7.71
N ILE A 167 22.59 10.95 6.98
CA ILE A 167 21.14 10.95 7.32
C ILE A 167 20.57 9.53 7.22
N ARG A 168 20.95 8.77 6.19
CA ARG A 168 20.52 7.38 6.03
C ARG A 168 21.04 6.51 7.17
N ALA A 169 22.33 6.56 7.49
CA ALA A 169 22.91 5.81 8.60
C ALA A 169 22.28 6.18 9.95
N HIS A 170 22.00 7.47 10.18
CA HIS A 170 21.28 7.90 11.37
C HIS A 170 19.84 7.34 11.40
N SER A 171 19.14 7.36 10.27
CA SER A 171 17.78 6.84 10.14
C SER A 171 17.73 5.33 10.39
N GLU A 172 18.66 4.57 9.81
CA GLU A 172 18.78 3.12 10.01
C GLU A 172 19.01 2.73 11.47
N ALA A 173 19.72 3.57 12.23
CA ALA A 173 19.96 3.33 13.65
C ALA A 173 18.74 3.63 14.56
N HIS A 174 17.77 4.42 14.09
CA HIS A 174 16.68 4.94 14.94
C HIS A 174 15.27 4.61 14.43
N LEU A 175 15.11 4.23 13.17
CA LEU A 175 13.82 3.99 12.55
C LEU A 175 13.66 2.53 12.14
N ALA A 176 12.41 2.07 12.07
CA ALA A 176 12.10 0.79 11.45
C ALA A 176 12.52 0.83 9.96
N PRO A 177 12.94 -0.29 9.34
CA PRO A 177 13.46 -0.28 7.97
C PRO A 177 12.53 0.38 6.93
N HIS A 178 11.21 0.22 7.06
CA HIS A 178 10.22 0.80 6.15
C HIS A 178 9.94 2.30 6.38
N LEU A 179 10.59 2.91 7.37
CA LEU A 179 10.53 4.35 7.66
C LEU A 179 11.84 5.06 7.28
N VAL A 180 12.88 4.31 6.90
CA VAL A 180 14.13 4.88 6.38
C VAL A 180 13.84 5.44 4.99
N PRO A 181 14.13 6.72 4.72
CA PRO A 181 13.81 7.34 3.44
C PRO A 181 14.66 6.75 2.31
N ASP A 182 14.02 6.40 1.19
CA ASP A 182 14.73 5.95 -0.01
C ASP A 182 15.52 7.07 -0.68
N VAL A 183 15.02 8.31 -0.61
CA VAL A 183 15.64 9.49 -1.21
C VAL A 183 15.78 10.60 -0.17
N VAL A 184 16.98 11.17 -0.06
CA VAL A 184 17.23 12.38 0.74
C VAL A 184 17.63 13.49 -0.20
N LEU A 185 16.85 14.57 -0.23
CA LEU A 185 17.15 15.76 -1.02
C LEU A 185 17.70 16.86 -0.09
N PRO A 186 19.02 17.02 0.02
CA PRO A 186 19.59 18.11 0.80
C PRO A 186 19.33 19.43 0.09
N LEU A 187 18.81 20.40 0.84
CA LEU A 187 18.56 21.75 0.38
C LEU A 187 19.66 22.67 0.91
N SER A 188 20.20 23.54 0.06
CA SER A 188 21.06 24.64 0.51
C SER A 188 20.27 25.62 1.40
N GLU A 189 20.95 26.47 2.18
CA GLU A 189 20.27 27.52 2.96
C GLU A 189 19.44 28.47 2.08
N THR A 190 19.94 28.78 0.88
CA THR A 190 19.23 29.57 -0.12
C THR A 190 18.00 28.85 -0.68
N SER A 191 18.04 27.52 -0.81
CA SER A 191 16.89 26.69 -1.21
C SER A 191 15.88 26.48 -0.07
N TRP A 192 16.33 26.42 1.20
CA TRP A 192 15.45 26.33 2.38
C TRP A 192 14.56 27.57 2.55
N ALA A 193 15.14 28.75 2.29
CA ALA A 193 14.41 30.00 2.28
C ALA A 193 13.30 30.02 1.21
N LYS A 194 13.52 29.34 0.09
CA LYS A 194 12.63 29.26 -1.08
C LYS A 194 11.55 28.17 -0.99
N LEU A 195 11.55 27.34 0.06
CA LEU A 195 10.48 26.33 0.22
C LEU A 195 9.10 27.01 0.20
N PRO A 196 8.13 26.43 -0.53
CA PRO A 196 6.80 27.00 -0.64
C PRO A 196 6.15 27.04 0.74
N LYS A 197 5.74 28.23 1.16
CA LYS A 197 5.17 28.50 2.48
C LYS A 197 3.86 29.25 2.34
N THR A 198 2.92 28.93 3.23
CA THR A 198 1.70 29.72 3.44
C THR A 198 2.03 31.11 3.98
N ALA A 199 1.05 32.03 3.96
CA ALA A 199 1.18 33.34 4.61
C ALA A 199 1.55 33.23 6.11
N THR A 200 1.16 32.13 6.77
CA THR A 200 1.53 31.82 8.17
C THR A 200 2.86 31.08 8.29
N ARG A 201 3.71 31.09 7.25
CA ARG A 201 5.03 30.44 7.19
C ARG A 201 5.05 28.91 7.31
N LYS A 202 3.90 28.22 7.25
CA LYS A 202 3.86 26.74 7.24
C LYS A 202 4.31 26.23 5.87
N ILE A 203 5.17 25.21 5.84
CA ILE A 203 5.61 24.55 4.61
C ILE A 203 4.41 23.91 3.90
N MET A 204 4.23 24.25 2.63
CA MET A 204 3.21 23.69 1.75
C MET A 204 3.68 22.34 1.20
N ARG A 205 3.55 21.27 1.99
CA ARG A 205 3.95 19.90 1.60
C ARG A 205 3.30 19.41 0.30
N SER A 206 2.11 19.91 -0.04
CA SER A 206 1.45 19.61 -1.31
C SER A 206 2.28 19.99 -2.53
N ARG A 207 3.12 21.03 -2.43
CA ARG A 207 4.03 21.51 -3.48
C ARG A 207 5.42 20.85 -3.43
N LEU A 208 5.63 19.90 -2.52
CA LEU A 208 6.89 19.18 -2.34
C LEU A 208 6.76 17.69 -2.63
N ARG A 209 5.61 17.23 -3.14
CA ARG A 209 5.43 15.84 -3.54
C ARG A 209 6.25 15.62 -4.81
N LEU A 210 7.28 14.79 -4.71
CA LEU A 210 8.01 14.31 -5.88
C LEU A 210 7.09 13.36 -6.64
N HIS A 211 6.80 13.67 -7.90
CA HIS A 211 6.11 12.76 -8.80
C HIS A 211 7.18 11.88 -9.49
N SER A 212 7.10 10.57 -9.27
CA SER A 212 7.86 9.49 -9.94
C SER A 212 9.37 9.72 -10.16
N LEU A 213 10.19 9.04 -9.37
CA LEU A 213 11.41 8.40 -9.88
C LEU A 213 11.07 6.97 -10.32
#